data_AF-A0A7S2S454-F1
#
_entry.id   AF-A0A7S2S454-F1
#
_cell.length_a   1.000
_cell.length_b   1.000
_cell.length_c   1.000
_cell.angle_alpha   90.00
_cell.angle_beta   90.00
_cell.angle_gamma   90.00
#
_symmetry.space_group_name_H-M   'P 1'
#
loop_
_entity.id
_entity.type
_entity.pdbx_description
1 polymer ?
#
loop_
_entity_poly.entity_id
_entity_poly.type
_entity_poly.pdbx_seq_one_letter_code
_entity_poly.pdbx_strand_id
1 'polypeptide(L)'
;EHLRENAKKALATSPQILVEKSMLGWKEVEYEVVRDVYDNCVTVCNMENFDPLGIHTGDSIVMAPSQTLSDEEYHMLRETAIRVVRHLGIVGECNIQYALHPESLEYCIIEVNARLSRSSALASKATGYPLAFVAAKLSLGIPLNEVQNAVTKKTQACFEPSLDYIVTKIPRWDMSKFEGVSKEIGSAMKSVGEVMSIGRTMEESLQKALRMVDPSNPGFQPRFRFETMEDLIQELKVPTDRRIFAIAQAMHEKTLSVAELHDITKIDHWFLRRCEAIVKNWDVLKGMSLDDVTHDLMLEAKKNGYSD
;
A
#
# COMPACT_ATOMS: atom_id res chain seq x y z
N GLU A 1 28.30 -6.08 -11.67
CA GLU A 1 27.99 -5.34 -12.91
C GLU A 1 26.76 -4.44 -12.74
N HIS A 2 25.62 -4.94 -12.23
CA HIS A 2 24.41 -4.14 -11.96
C HIS A 2 24.64 -2.81 -11.22
N LEU A 3 25.45 -2.79 -10.15
CA LEU A 3 25.74 -1.53 -9.43
C LEU A 3 26.36 -0.47 -10.35
N ARG A 4 27.29 -0.85 -11.25
CA ARG A 4 27.93 0.10 -12.16
C ARG A 4 26.94 0.66 -13.18
N GLU A 5 26.05 -0.19 -13.69
CA GLU A 5 25.02 0.23 -14.64
C GLU A 5 24.02 1.20 -13.99
N ASN A 6 23.49 0.84 -12.82
CA ASN A 6 22.52 1.65 -12.09
C ASN A 6 23.15 2.96 -11.60
N ALA A 7 24.37 2.92 -11.05
CA ALA A 7 25.08 4.12 -10.63
C ALA A 7 25.36 5.06 -11.80
N LYS A 8 25.72 4.53 -12.99
CA LYS A 8 25.93 5.37 -14.19
C LYS A 8 24.64 6.07 -14.63
N LYS A 9 23.50 5.37 -14.60
CA LYS A 9 22.19 5.95 -14.93
C LYS A 9 21.79 7.02 -13.90
N ALA A 10 21.89 6.71 -12.60
CA ALA A 10 21.52 7.61 -11.52
C ALA A 10 22.43 8.85 -11.44
N LEU A 11 23.74 8.68 -11.62
CA LEU A 11 24.69 9.80 -11.56
C LEU A 11 24.61 10.73 -12.79
N ALA A 12 23.91 10.31 -13.85
CA ALA A 12 23.58 11.19 -14.97
C ALA A 12 22.44 12.17 -14.64
N THR A 13 21.59 11.85 -13.64
CA THR A 13 20.45 12.69 -13.22
C THR A 13 20.64 13.32 -11.84
N SER A 14 21.50 12.77 -10.99
CA SER A 14 21.80 13.26 -9.63
C SER A 14 23.31 13.31 -9.38
N PRO A 15 23.85 14.35 -8.72
CA PRO A 15 25.28 14.40 -8.39
C PRO A 15 25.70 13.40 -7.28
N GLN A 16 24.73 12.78 -6.60
CA GLN A 16 24.97 11.88 -5.47
C GLN A 16 24.03 10.69 -5.50
N ILE A 17 24.52 9.54 -5.05
CA ILE A 17 23.74 8.34 -4.74
C ILE A 17 24.11 7.83 -3.35
N LEU A 18 23.14 7.23 -2.65
CA LEU A 18 23.36 6.50 -1.42
C LEU A 18 23.34 4.99 -1.73
N VAL A 19 24.32 4.25 -1.21
CA VAL A 19 24.41 2.79 -1.38
C VAL A 19 24.19 2.14 -0.02
N GLU A 20 23.10 1.39 0.10
CA GLU A 20 22.63 0.84 1.38
C GLU A 20 22.66 -0.68 1.41
N LYS A 21 22.61 -1.23 2.63
CA LYS A 21 22.40 -2.65 2.86
C LYS A 21 20.98 -3.02 2.40
N SER A 22 20.85 -4.14 1.68
CA SER A 22 19.54 -4.64 1.28
C SER A 22 18.70 -5.05 2.50
N MET A 23 17.46 -4.57 2.52
CA MET A 23 16.40 -4.96 3.46
C MET A 23 15.21 -5.58 2.69
N LEU A 24 15.49 -6.18 1.53
CA LEU A 24 14.46 -6.76 0.67
C LEU A 24 13.63 -7.80 1.44
N GLY A 25 12.30 -7.66 1.36
CA GLY A 25 11.37 -8.53 2.09
C GLY A 25 10.95 -8.03 3.46
N TRP A 26 11.50 -6.91 3.96
CA TRP A 26 10.98 -6.25 5.16
C TRP A 26 9.63 -5.58 4.88
N LYS A 27 8.84 -5.36 5.93
CA LYS A 27 7.58 -4.60 5.82
C LYS A 27 7.90 -3.15 5.50
N GLU A 28 7.20 -2.56 4.55
CA GLU A 28 7.35 -1.14 4.21
C GLU A 28 6.13 -0.35 4.73
N VAL A 29 6.40 0.61 5.61
CA VAL A 29 5.38 1.38 6.34
C VAL A 29 5.62 2.87 6.15
N GLU A 30 4.55 3.63 5.92
CA GLU A 30 4.62 5.08 5.71
C GLU A 30 3.75 5.82 6.72
N TYR A 31 4.18 7.01 7.14
CA TYR A 31 3.40 7.92 7.97
C TYR A 31 3.34 9.31 7.35
N GLU A 32 2.14 9.88 7.32
CA GLU A 32 1.91 11.29 7.01
C GLU A 32 1.90 12.09 8.32
N VAL A 33 2.86 12.98 8.48
CA VAL A 33 3.09 13.74 9.70
C VAL A 33 2.80 15.21 9.45
N VAL A 34 2.10 15.84 10.39
CA VAL A 34 1.82 17.27 10.35
C VAL A 34 2.33 17.91 11.62
N ARG A 35 3.11 18.99 11.47
CA ARG A 35 3.70 19.74 12.58
C ARG A 35 3.51 21.24 12.39
N ASP A 36 3.04 21.93 13.43
CA ASP A 36 2.92 23.40 13.43
C ASP A 36 4.12 24.11 14.08
N VAL A 37 4.12 25.45 14.03
CA VAL A 37 5.17 26.30 14.61
C VAL A 37 5.18 26.30 16.16
N TYR A 38 4.15 25.73 16.80
CA TYR A 38 4.01 25.63 18.25
C TYR A 38 4.36 24.22 18.76
N ASP A 39 4.97 23.40 17.90
CA ASP A 39 5.42 22.04 18.19
C ASP A 39 4.30 21.01 18.47
N ASN A 40 3.05 21.33 18.11
CA ASN A 40 2.02 20.32 17.98
C ASN A 40 2.37 19.45 16.78
N CYS A 41 2.41 18.14 16.97
CA CYS A 41 2.83 17.18 15.95
C CYS A 41 1.92 15.95 16.02
N VAL A 42 1.30 15.61 14.88
CA VAL A 42 0.34 14.50 14.77
C VAL A 42 0.66 13.64 13.56
N THR A 43 0.37 12.34 13.67
CA THR A 43 0.43 11.42 12.53
C THR A 43 -0.96 11.21 11.96
N VAL A 44 -1.24 11.84 10.82
CA VAL A 44 -2.59 11.91 10.23
C VAL A 44 -3.01 10.59 9.59
N CYS A 45 -2.08 9.86 8.99
CA CYS A 45 -2.35 8.57 8.37
C CYS A 45 -1.11 7.71 8.44
N ASN A 46 -1.30 6.43 8.74
CA ASN A 46 -0.29 5.39 8.56
C ASN A 46 -0.74 4.45 7.44
N MET A 47 0.21 3.99 6.65
CA MET A 47 -0.02 3.13 5.49
C MET A 47 0.93 1.95 5.54
N GLU A 48 0.43 0.78 5.17
CA GLU A 48 1.21 -0.46 5.08
C GLU A 48 1.20 -0.97 3.65
N ASN A 49 2.39 -1.24 3.12
CA ASN A 49 2.54 -1.77 1.78
C ASN A 49 2.23 -3.28 1.82
N PHE A 50 1.36 -3.72 0.92
CA PHE A 50 1.09 -5.14 0.67
C PHE A 50 2.32 -5.81 0.05
N ASP A 51 2.96 -5.11 -0.89
CA ASP A 51 4.23 -5.50 -1.46
C ASP A 51 5.37 -5.13 -0.49
N PRO A 52 6.31 -6.04 -0.21
CA PRO A 52 7.40 -5.77 0.73
C PRO A 52 8.47 -4.86 0.12
N LEU A 53 9.36 -4.36 0.97
CA LEU A 53 10.44 -3.46 0.59
C LEU A 53 11.26 -4.04 -0.57
N GLY A 54 11.51 -3.19 -1.57
CA GLY A 54 12.17 -3.53 -2.82
C GLY A 54 11.34 -3.14 -4.04
N ILE A 55 10.03 -2.95 -3.85
CA ILE A 55 9.11 -2.34 -4.80
C ILE A 55 8.78 -0.94 -4.27
N HIS A 56 8.99 0.09 -5.08
CA HIS A 56 8.72 1.48 -4.70
C HIS A 56 7.26 1.64 -4.28
N THR A 57 6.96 2.39 -3.21
CA THR A 57 5.58 2.59 -2.70
C THR A 57 4.57 3.07 -3.76
N GLY A 58 5.07 3.81 -4.76
CA GLY A 58 4.30 4.18 -5.96
C GLY A 58 3.85 3.02 -6.84
N ASP A 59 4.64 1.96 -6.95
CA ASP A 59 4.36 0.71 -7.66
C ASP A 59 3.87 -0.42 -6.72
N SER A 60 3.76 -0.16 -5.42
CA SER A 60 3.21 -1.11 -4.46
C SER A 60 1.68 -1.00 -4.34
N ILE A 61 1.03 -2.12 -4.03
CA ILE A 61 -0.31 -2.11 -3.43
C ILE A 61 -0.17 -1.62 -1.99
N VAL A 62 -1.02 -0.69 -1.55
CA VAL A 62 -0.91 -0.04 -0.23
C VAL A 62 -2.26 -0.02 0.46
N MET A 63 -2.29 -0.24 1.78
CA MET A 63 -3.49 -0.14 2.60
C MET A 63 -3.38 0.91 3.70
N ALA A 64 -4.52 1.55 4.00
CA ALA A 64 -4.66 2.43 5.16
C ALA A 64 -5.90 2.03 5.99
N PRO A 65 -5.81 1.96 7.33
CA PRO A 65 -4.58 2.08 8.13
C PRO A 65 -3.65 0.84 7.97
N SER A 66 -2.52 0.79 8.67
CA SER A 66 -1.74 -0.47 8.79
C SER A 66 -2.57 -1.58 9.43
N GLN A 67 -2.34 -2.83 9.01
CA GLN A 67 -3.13 -4.00 9.38
C GLN A 67 -2.37 -4.98 10.27
N THR A 68 -1.04 -5.07 10.11
CA THR A 68 -0.24 -6.14 10.75
C THR A 68 0.73 -5.65 11.82
N LEU A 69 0.71 -4.35 12.14
CA LEU A 69 1.49 -3.79 13.24
C LEU A 69 0.79 -4.07 14.57
N SER A 70 1.57 -4.59 15.52
CA SER A 70 1.23 -4.53 16.94
C SER A 70 1.19 -3.08 17.44
N ASP A 71 0.52 -2.87 18.58
CA ASP A 71 0.48 -1.57 19.24
C ASP A 71 1.88 -1.03 19.58
N GLU A 72 2.80 -1.92 19.98
CA GLU A 72 4.20 -1.59 20.26
C GLU A 72 4.94 -1.13 19.00
N GLU A 73 4.81 -1.86 17.89
CA GLU A 73 5.41 -1.46 16.60
C GLU A 73 4.83 -0.13 16.11
N TYR A 74 3.50 0.03 16.20
CA TYR A 74 2.81 1.25 15.80
C TYR A 74 3.31 2.46 16.60
N HIS A 75 3.33 2.38 17.93
CA HIS A 75 3.76 3.49 18.77
C HIS A 75 5.27 3.77 18.63
N MET A 76 6.10 2.74 18.47
CA MET A 76 7.53 2.90 18.21
C MET A 76 7.79 3.70 16.92
N LEU A 77 7.12 3.35 15.82
CA LEU A 77 7.27 4.05 14.55
C LEU A 77 6.67 5.46 14.60
N ARG A 78 5.48 5.62 15.20
CA ARG A 78 4.82 6.92 15.40
C ARG A 78 5.69 7.89 16.20
N GLU A 79 6.23 7.47 17.35
CA GLU A 79 7.11 8.31 18.17
C GLU A 79 8.40 8.68 17.44
N THR A 80 8.95 7.74 16.67
CA THR A 80 10.10 7.99 15.83
C THR A 80 9.80 9.02 14.75
N ALA A 81 8.65 8.94 14.10
CA ALA A 81 8.20 9.92 13.10
C ALA A 81 8.20 11.33 13.69
N ILE A 82 7.55 11.50 14.84
CA ILE A 82 7.46 12.77 15.54
C ILE A 82 8.85 13.30 15.92
N ARG A 83 9.75 12.44 16.43
CA ARG A 83 11.13 12.83 16.79
C ARG A 83 11.94 13.29 15.58
N VAL A 84 11.87 12.55 14.47
CA VAL A 84 12.60 12.87 13.23
C VAL A 84 12.10 14.19 12.65
N VAL A 85 10.79 14.37 12.54
CA VAL A 85 10.17 15.60 12.00
C VAL A 85 10.53 16.82 12.84
N ARG A 86 10.53 16.69 14.17
CA ARG A 86 11.03 17.72 15.09
C ARG A 86 12.51 18.03 14.88
N HIS A 87 13.34 16.99 14.79
CA HIS A 87 14.79 17.14 14.61
C HIS A 87 15.14 17.84 13.29
N LEU A 88 14.43 17.53 12.21
CA LEU A 88 14.58 18.18 10.90
C LEU A 88 13.99 19.60 10.84
N GLY A 89 13.26 20.04 11.87
CA GLY A 89 12.67 21.37 11.93
C GLY A 89 11.52 21.59 10.95
N ILE A 90 10.85 20.53 10.50
CA ILE A 90 9.77 20.61 9.52
C ILE A 90 8.56 21.31 10.16
N VAL A 91 7.97 22.25 9.41
CA VAL A 91 6.71 22.92 9.72
C VAL A 91 5.81 22.81 8.48
N GLY A 92 4.60 22.32 8.67
CA GLY A 92 3.71 21.91 7.58
C GLY A 92 3.49 20.41 7.62
N GLU A 93 3.66 19.75 6.48
CA GLU A 93 3.41 18.33 6.29
C GLU A 93 4.63 17.64 5.66
N CYS A 94 4.82 16.37 6.00
CA CYS A 94 5.77 15.50 5.36
C CYS A 94 5.34 14.03 5.43
N ASN A 95 5.91 13.23 4.53
CA ASN A 95 5.83 11.78 4.54
C ASN A 95 7.16 11.19 5.06
N ILE A 96 7.10 10.17 5.91
CA ILE A 96 8.26 9.40 6.39
C ILE A 96 8.03 7.92 6.12
N GLN A 97 9.08 7.23 5.65
CA GLN A 97 9.03 5.82 5.27
C GLN A 97 9.96 4.96 6.14
N TYR A 98 9.51 3.76 6.43
CA TYR A 98 10.20 2.78 7.27
C TYR A 98 10.28 1.42 6.59
N ALA A 99 11.40 0.73 6.81
CA ALA A 99 11.46 -0.71 6.72
C ALA A 99 11.40 -1.30 8.13
N LEU A 100 10.45 -2.18 8.40
CA LEU A 100 10.30 -2.89 9.68
C LEU A 100 10.56 -4.39 9.47
N HIS A 101 11.43 -4.96 10.30
CA HIS A 101 11.74 -6.39 10.26
C HIS A 101 10.48 -7.20 10.64
N PRO A 102 10.11 -8.24 9.88
CA PRO A 102 8.82 -8.92 10.07
C PRO A 102 8.72 -9.73 11.37
N GLU A 103 9.85 -10.04 12.01
CA GLU A 103 9.91 -10.89 13.21
C GLU A 103 10.53 -10.20 14.44
N SER A 104 10.83 -8.89 14.36
CA SER A 104 11.46 -8.16 15.46
C SER A 104 11.13 -6.66 15.41
N LEU A 105 11.47 -5.92 16.46
CA LEU A 105 11.34 -4.46 16.50
C LEU A 105 12.47 -3.72 15.76
N GLU A 106 13.32 -4.43 15.01
CA GLU A 106 14.36 -3.80 14.21
C GLU A 106 13.71 -3.02 13.06
N TYR A 107 14.02 -1.73 12.94
CA TYR A 107 13.52 -0.90 11.86
C TYR A 107 14.60 0.04 11.34
N CYS A 108 14.43 0.49 10.09
CA CYS A 108 15.23 1.53 9.47
C CYS A 108 14.31 2.64 8.95
N ILE A 109 14.73 3.90 9.14
CA ILE A 109 14.13 5.04 8.44
C ILE A 109 14.72 5.05 7.03
N ILE A 110 13.89 5.01 6.01
CA ILE A 110 14.32 4.99 4.60
C ILE A 110 14.51 6.41 4.10
N GLU A 111 13.45 7.21 4.15
CA GLU A 111 13.51 8.61 3.74
C GLU A 111 12.43 9.46 4.42
N VAL A 112 12.62 10.78 4.33
CA VAL A 112 11.62 11.79 4.69
C VAL A 112 11.43 12.74 3.52
N ASN A 113 10.21 12.80 3.02
CA ASN A 113 9.79 13.75 2.01
C ASN A 113 9.22 15.00 2.70
N ALA A 114 10.03 16.04 2.89
CA ALA A 114 9.63 17.31 3.52
C ALA A 114 8.75 18.20 2.61
N ARG A 115 7.67 17.62 2.09
CA ARG A 115 6.69 18.22 1.19
C ARG A 115 5.47 17.32 1.06
N LEU A 116 4.41 17.88 0.49
CA LEU A 116 3.29 17.10 -0.03
C LEU A 116 3.77 16.07 -1.06
N SER A 117 3.15 14.89 -1.00
CA SER A 117 3.49 13.74 -1.81
C SER A 117 2.24 13.09 -2.41
N ARG A 118 2.45 12.06 -3.24
CA ARG A 118 1.34 11.20 -3.72
C ARG A 118 0.69 10.48 -2.52
N SER A 119 1.50 10.03 -1.56
CA SER A 119 1.06 9.44 -0.29
C SER A 119 0.21 10.42 0.52
N SER A 120 0.56 11.71 0.57
CA SER A 120 -0.24 12.75 1.24
C SER A 120 -1.60 12.96 0.56
N ALA A 121 -1.65 12.87 -0.78
CA ALA A 121 -2.91 12.94 -1.52
C ALA A 121 -3.80 11.72 -1.21
N LEU A 122 -3.22 10.50 -1.23
CA LEU A 122 -3.89 9.26 -0.86
C LEU A 122 -4.44 9.33 0.57
N ALA A 123 -3.61 9.71 1.55
CA ALA A 123 -4.00 9.87 2.94
C ALA A 123 -5.10 10.90 3.15
N SER A 124 -5.07 12.02 2.42
CA SER A 124 -6.14 13.02 2.48
C SER A 124 -7.48 12.46 2.01
N LYS A 125 -7.46 11.58 1.00
CA LYS A 125 -8.66 10.89 0.51
C LYS A 125 -9.09 9.76 1.42
N ALA A 126 -8.15 9.04 2.03
CA ALA A 126 -8.42 7.95 2.95
C ALA A 126 -9.07 8.45 4.25
N THR A 127 -8.57 9.55 4.79
CA THR A 127 -8.97 10.06 6.12
C THR A 127 -10.02 11.18 6.08
N GLY A 128 -10.20 11.82 4.91
CA GLY A 128 -10.96 13.06 4.81
C GLY A 128 -10.24 14.28 5.40
N TYR A 129 -9.01 14.11 5.91
CA TYR A 129 -8.18 15.18 6.46
C TYR A 129 -7.45 15.91 5.32
N PRO A 130 -7.71 17.20 5.05
CA PRO A 130 -7.15 17.87 3.88
C PRO A 130 -5.72 18.35 4.12
N LEU A 131 -4.73 17.44 4.05
CA LEU A 131 -3.32 17.70 4.41
C LEU A 131 -2.75 18.95 3.74
N ALA A 132 -2.95 19.12 2.43
CA ALA A 132 -2.46 20.30 1.71
C ALA A 132 -3.06 21.62 2.22
N PHE A 133 -4.35 21.61 2.56
CA PHE A 133 -5.03 22.80 3.10
C PHE A 133 -4.51 23.14 4.50
N VAL A 134 -4.37 22.12 5.35
CA VAL A 134 -3.84 22.31 6.71
C VAL A 134 -2.40 22.80 6.65
N ALA A 135 -1.53 22.13 5.89
CA ALA A 135 -0.13 22.53 5.71
C ALA A 135 0.01 23.99 5.27
N ALA A 136 -0.80 24.43 4.29
CA ALA A 136 -0.81 25.83 3.84
C ALA A 136 -1.20 26.82 4.96
N LYS A 137 -2.13 26.46 5.85
CA LYS A 137 -2.46 27.26 7.04
C LYS A 137 -1.31 27.31 8.04
N LEU A 138 -0.64 26.18 8.28
CA LEU A 138 0.51 26.12 9.18
C LEU A 138 1.67 26.97 8.68
N SER A 139 1.90 27.04 7.36
CA SER A 139 2.90 27.92 6.75
C SER A 139 2.63 29.41 6.97
N LEU A 140 1.39 29.80 7.32
CA LEU A 140 1.02 31.16 7.72
C LEU A 140 1.16 31.39 9.24
N GLY A 141 1.69 30.43 9.98
CA GLY A 141 1.83 30.50 11.44
C GLY A 141 0.55 30.18 12.21
N ILE A 142 -0.51 29.71 11.54
CA ILE A 142 -1.76 29.31 12.20
C ILE A 142 -1.54 27.95 12.87
N PRO A 143 -1.82 27.78 14.16
CA PRO A 143 -1.62 26.51 14.85
C PRO A 143 -2.69 25.46 14.49
N LEU A 144 -2.38 24.18 14.67
CA LEU A 144 -3.28 23.05 14.39
C LEU A 144 -4.61 23.13 15.16
N ASN A 145 -4.59 23.68 16.38
CA ASN A 145 -5.76 23.85 17.23
C ASN A 145 -6.67 25.03 16.82
N GLU A 146 -6.27 25.87 15.86
CA GLU A 146 -7.11 26.93 15.29
C GLU A 146 -7.66 26.56 13.91
N VAL A 147 -7.06 25.59 13.23
CA VAL A 147 -7.58 25.08 11.97
C VAL A 147 -8.79 24.19 12.24
N GLN A 148 -9.96 24.57 11.74
CA GLN A 148 -11.19 23.79 11.90
C GLN A 148 -11.18 22.53 11.02
N ASN A 149 -11.63 21.39 11.56
CA ASN A 149 -11.87 20.19 10.78
C ASN A 149 -13.07 20.40 9.83
N ALA A 150 -12.81 20.39 8.52
CA ALA A 150 -13.81 20.65 7.48
C ALA A 150 -14.93 19.59 7.40
N VAL A 151 -14.66 18.36 7.85
CA VAL A 151 -15.62 17.24 7.79
C VAL A 151 -16.58 17.30 8.98
N THR A 152 -16.06 17.31 10.20
CA THR A 152 -16.90 17.30 11.42
C THR A 152 -17.49 18.68 11.74
N LYS A 153 -16.83 19.77 11.30
CA LYS A 153 -17.16 21.18 11.56
C LYS A 153 -17.26 21.56 13.04
N LYS A 154 -16.94 20.65 13.95
CA LYS A 154 -17.05 20.82 15.40
C LYS A 154 -15.72 20.60 16.13
N THR A 155 -14.77 19.95 15.49
CA THR A 155 -13.44 19.69 16.03
C THR A 155 -12.38 20.48 15.26
N GLN A 156 -11.16 20.52 15.80
CA GLN A 156 -9.97 21.12 15.21
C GLN A 156 -9.20 20.10 14.36
N ALA A 157 -8.18 20.56 13.64
CA ALA A 157 -7.25 19.75 12.87
C ALA A 157 -6.15 19.10 13.72
N CYS A 158 -6.03 19.47 15.00
CA CYS A 158 -5.08 18.88 15.95
C CYS A 158 -5.57 17.53 16.52
N PHE A 159 -5.68 16.52 15.66
CA PHE A 159 -6.05 15.16 16.04
C PHE A 159 -5.51 14.16 15.02
N GLU A 160 -5.50 12.88 15.41
CA GLU A 160 -5.16 11.76 14.53
C GLU A 160 -6.47 11.07 14.11
N PRO A 161 -6.81 11.05 12.81
CA PRO A 161 -7.99 10.34 12.31
C PRO A 161 -8.01 8.85 12.68
N SER A 162 -9.20 8.33 12.95
CA SER A 162 -9.48 6.90 13.11
C SER A 162 -10.45 6.46 12.02
N LEU A 163 -10.16 5.35 11.35
CA LEU A 163 -10.92 4.85 10.21
C LEU A 163 -11.68 3.58 10.61
N ASP A 164 -12.98 3.52 10.33
CA ASP A 164 -13.85 2.36 10.52
C ASP A 164 -14.04 1.55 9.23
N TYR A 165 -13.11 1.75 8.29
CA TYR A 165 -13.01 1.12 6.98
C TYR A 165 -11.53 0.94 6.60
N ILE A 166 -11.29 0.12 5.58
CA ILE A 166 -10.00 -0.11 4.96
C ILE A 166 -9.99 0.57 3.60
N VAL A 167 -8.88 1.25 3.32
CA VAL A 167 -8.58 1.84 2.02
C VAL A 167 -7.52 1.00 1.33
N THR A 168 -7.71 0.68 0.06
CA THR A 168 -6.70 0.00 -0.76
C THR A 168 -6.39 0.82 -1.99
N LYS A 169 -5.10 1.12 -2.17
CA LYS A 169 -4.53 1.68 -3.38
C LYS A 169 -3.87 0.58 -4.20
N ILE A 170 -4.10 0.59 -5.51
CA ILE A 170 -3.40 -0.26 -6.47
C ILE A 170 -2.83 0.63 -7.59
N PRO A 171 -1.56 0.46 -7.98
CA PRO A 171 -1.00 1.19 -9.12
C PRO A 171 -1.62 0.74 -10.44
N ARG A 172 -1.61 1.63 -11.42
CA ARG A 172 -1.95 1.34 -12.81
C ARG A 172 -0.67 1.39 -13.65
N TRP A 173 -0.42 0.34 -14.41
CA TRP A 173 0.66 0.30 -15.40
C TRP A 173 0.09 0.18 -16.82
N ASP A 174 0.86 0.67 -17.78
CA ASP A 174 0.56 0.56 -19.22
C ASP A 174 1.78 -0.06 -19.95
N MET A 175 2.38 -1.10 -19.36
CA MET A 175 3.62 -1.72 -19.87
C MET A 175 3.50 -2.27 -21.29
N SER A 176 2.30 -2.66 -21.72
CA SER A 176 2.05 -3.19 -23.08
C SER A 176 2.31 -2.18 -24.18
N LYS A 177 2.34 -0.87 -23.87
CA LYS A 177 2.62 0.20 -24.85
C LYS A 177 4.11 0.39 -25.13
N PHE A 178 5.00 -0.21 -24.32
CA PHE A 178 6.44 0.04 -24.37
C PHE A 178 7.20 -1.25 -24.72
N GLU A 179 7.38 -1.50 -26.01
CA GLU A 179 8.22 -2.59 -26.49
C GLU A 179 9.70 -2.36 -26.09
N GLY A 180 10.37 -3.39 -25.59
CA GLY A 180 11.78 -3.33 -25.18
C GLY A 180 12.03 -2.78 -23.77
N VAL A 181 11.00 -2.42 -23.02
CA VAL A 181 11.12 -2.02 -21.61
C VAL A 181 10.88 -3.23 -20.69
N SER A 182 11.73 -3.41 -19.68
CA SER A 182 11.52 -4.44 -18.65
C SER A 182 10.21 -4.16 -17.89
N LYS A 183 9.40 -5.22 -17.73
CA LYS A 183 8.13 -5.18 -16.99
C LYS A 183 8.29 -5.37 -15.49
N GLU A 184 9.49 -5.72 -15.04
CA GLU A 184 9.80 -5.92 -13.63
C GLU A 184 9.58 -4.62 -12.87
N ILE A 185 8.89 -4.67 -11.74
CA ILE A 185 8.72 -3.54 -10.84
C ILE A 185 9.75 -3.64 -9.71
N GLY A 186 10.19 -2.49 -9.21
CA GLY A 186 11.25 -2.41 -8.20
C GLY A 186 11.30 -1.01 -7.60
N SER A 187 12.47 -0.58 -7.12
CA SER A 187 12.64 0.72 -6.46
C SER A 187 12.48 1.94 -7.38
N ALA A 188 12.51 1.77 -8.69
CA ALA A 188 12.21 2.83 -9.65
C ALA A 188 10.77 2.68 -10.15
N MET A 189 9.93 3.67 -9.82
CA MET A 189 8.51 3.70 -10.17
C MET A 189 8.30 3.65 -11.70
N LYS A 190 7.35 2.81 -12.14
CA LYS A 190 6.94 2.68 -13.56
C LYS A 190 5.43 2.83 -13.76
N SER A 191 4.64 2.84 -12.69
CA SER A 191 3.20 3.09 -12.77
C SER A 191 2.90 4.48 -13.36
N VAL A 192 1.80 4.55 -14.11
CA VAL A 192 1.33 5.77 -14.81
C VAL A 192 0.16 6.43 -14.07
N GLY A 193 -0.36 5.77 -13.05
CA GLY A 193 -1.47 6.24 -12.23
C GLY A 193 -1.74 5.27 -11.10
N GLU A 194 -2.82 5.53 -10.36
CA GLU A 194 -3.25 4.69 -9.24
C GLU A 194 -4.76 4.81 -9.06
N VAL A 195 -5.35 3.78 -8.47
CA VAL A 195 -6.76 3.77 -8.07
C VAL A 195 -6.84 3.60 -6.56
N MET A 196 -7.91 4.12 -5.96
CA MET A 196 -8.17 3.99 -4.54
C MET A 196 -9.60 3.48 -4.35
N SER A 197 -9.78 2.49 -3.50
CA SER A 197 -11.09 1.99 -3.10
C SER A 197 -11.22 1.95 -1.59
N ILE A 198 -12.46 1.91 -1.11
CA ILE A 198 -12.80 1.85 0.30
C ILE A 198 -13.73 0.65 0.49
N GLY A 199 -13.47 -0.17 1.51
CA GLY A 199 -14.32 -1.29 1.93
C GLY A 199 -14.32 -1.43 3.46
N ARG A 200 -15.32 -2.09 4.02
CA ARG A 200 -15.36 -2.40 5.46
C ARG A 200 -14.47 -3.60 5.83
N THR A 201 -14.01 -4.32 4.82
CA THR A 201 -13.06 -5.43 4.93
C THR A 201 -11.95 -5.27 3.88
N MET A 202 -10.84 -5.97 4.09
CA MET A 202 -9.73 -5.97 3.14
C MET A 202 -10.17 -6.56 1.80
N GLU A 203 -10.94 -7.65 1.83
CA GLU A 203 -11.47 -8.35 0.67
C GLU A 203 -12.34 -7.42 -0.18
N GLU A 204 -13.28 -6.72 0.47
CA GLU A 204 -14.16 -5.76 -0.20
C GLU A 204 -13.34 -4.68 -0.91
N SER A 205 -12.41 -4.07 -0.17
CA SER A 205 -11.56 -3.00 -0.67
C SER A 205 -10.67 -3.50 -1.82
N LEU A 206 -9.92 -4.58 -1.63
CA LEU A 206 -9.03 -5.14 -2.64
C LEU A 206 -9.76 -5.49 -3.95
N GLN A 207 -10.90 -6.18 -3.87
CA GLN A 207 -11.65 -6.56 -5.07
C GLN A 207 -12.19 -5.34 -5.82
N LYS A 208 -12.65 -4.30 -5.11
CA LYS A 208 -13.08 -3.04 -5.73
C LYS A 208 -11.91 -2.34 -6.42
N ALA A 209 -10.76 -2.23 -5.75
CA ALA A 209 -9.57 -1.63 -6.35
C ALA A 209 -9.12 -2.37 -7.61
N LEU A 210 -9.07 -3.71 -7.59
CA LEU A 210 -8.68 -4.51 -8.75
C LEU A 210 -9.56 -4.22 -9.98
N ARG A 211 -10.88 -4.08 -9.78
CA ARG A 211 -11.81 -3.71 -10.86
C ARG A 211 -11.65 -2.26 -11.34
N MET A 212 -11.22 -1.35 -10.47
CA MET A 212 -10.96 0.04 -10.85
C MET A 212 -9.70 0.17 -11.71
N VAL A 213 -8.68 -0.68 -11.52
CA VAL A 213 -7.44 -0.65 -12.32
C VAL A 213 -7.71 -0.88 -13.80
N ASP A 214 -8.63 -1.81 -14.11
CA ASP A 214 -9.01 -2.13 -15.48
C ASP A 214 -10.43 -2.72 -15.49
N PRO A 215 -11.36 -2.21 -16.32
CA PRO A 215 -12.73 -2.75 -16.39
C PRO A 215 -12.81 -4.23 -16.75
N SER A 216 -11.76 -4.81 -17.35
CA SER A 216 -11.70 -6.24 -17.66
C SER A 216 -11.15 -7.11 -16.52
N ASN A 217 -10.74 -6.52 -15.39
CA ASN A 217 -10.44 -7.28 -14.17
C ASN A 217 -11.76 -7.70 -13.50
N PRO A 218 -12.00 -9.00 -13.23
CA PRO A 218 -13.19 -9.44 -12.50
C PRO A 218 -13.05 -9.30 -10.96
N GLY A 219 -11.86 -8.98 -10.46
CA GLY A 219 -11.51 -8.97 -9.03
C GLY A 219 -10.28 -9.82 -8.78
N PHE A 220 -10.19 -10.45 -7.60
CA PHE A 220 -9.07 -11.32 -7.24
C PHE A 220 -9.24 -12.73 -7.84
N GLN A 221 -8.98 -12.84 -9.14
CA GLN A 221 -9.08 -14.07 -9.92
C GLN A 221 -7.91 -14.18 -10.92
N PRO A 222 -7.60 -15.39 -11.42
CA PRO A 222 -6.55 -15.58 -12.42
C PRO A 222 -6.96 -14.88 -13.73
N ARG A 223 -6.37 -13.72 -14.02
CA ARG A 223 -6.59 -13.00 -15.29
C ARG A 223 -5.60 -13.45 -16.37
N PHE A 224 -4.35 -13.64 -15.96
CA PHE A 224 -3.28 -14.15 -16.82
C PHE A 224 -3.05 -15.60 -16.44
N ARG A 225 -2.80 -16.45 -17.44
CA ARG A 225 -2.48 -17.85 -17.22
C ARG A 225 -0.97 -18.04 -17.34
N PHE A 226 -0.34 -18.43 -16.24
CA PHE A 226 1.03 -18.92 -16.21
C PHE A 226 0.96 -20.43 -16.49
N GLU A 227 1.47 -20.86 -17.65
CA GLU A 227 1.26 -22.23 -18.15
C GLU A 227 2.08 -23.26 -17.36
N THR A 228 3.26 -22.86 -16.87
CA THR A 228 4.14 -23.73 -16.11
C THR A 228 4.30 -23.24 -14.67
N MET A 229 4.63 -24.17 -13.78
CA MET A 229 4.98 -23.84 -12.39
C MET A 229 6.22 -22.93 -12.32
N GLU A 230 7.15 -23.10 -13.26
CA GLU A 230 8.35 -22.28 -13.35
C GLU A 230 8.01 -20.82 -13.65
N ASP A 231 7.14 -20.56 -14.64
CA ASP A 231 6.67 -19.22 -14.98
C ASP A 231 5.93 -18.57 -13.81
N LEU A 232 5.08 -19.34 -13.13
CA LEU A 232 4.31 -18.87 -11.97
C LEU A 232 5.25 -18.47 -10.83
N ILE A 233 6.21 -19.32 -10.47
CA ILE A 233 7.19 -19.03 -9.43
C ILE A 233 8.06 -17.83 -9.82
N GLN A 234 8.43 -17.71 -11.11
CA GLN A 234 9.22 -16.60 -11.60
C GLN A 234 8.48 -15.26 -11.43
N GLU A 235 7.20 -15.20 -11.79
CA GLU A 235 6.36 -14.00 -11.60
C GLU A 235 6.18 -13.64 -10.10
N LEU A 236 6.09 -14.64 -9.23
CA LEU A 236 5.98 -14.41 -7.78
C LEU A 236 7.27 -13.87 -7.17
N LYS A 237 8.44 -14.35 -7.65
CA LYS A 237 9.78 -13.94 -7.21
C LYS A 237 10.21 -12.59 -7.76
N VAL A 238 10.02 -12.37 -9.05
CA VAL A 238 10.41 -11.15 -9.76
C VAL A 238 9.13 -10.41 -10.13
N PRO A 239 8.70 -9.47 -9.30
CA PRO A 239 7.38 -8.88 -9.39
C PRO A 239 7.21 -8.10 -10.69
N THR A 240 6.06 -8.22 -11.34
CA THR A 240 5.60 -7.33 -12.41
C THR A 240 4.21 -6.76 -12.10
N ASP A 241 3.60 -6.05 -13.04
CA ASP A 241 2.20 -5.61 -12.99
C ASP A 241 1.19 -6.78 -12.87
N ARG A 242 1.66 -8.03 -12.98
CA ARG A 242 0.84 -9.24 -12.99
C ARG A 242 0.92 -10.06 -11.71
N ARG A 243 1.79 -9.71 -10.76
CA ARG A 243 2.08 -10.51 -9.55
C ARG A 243 0.82 -10.87 -8.75
N ILE A 244 -0.10 -9.92 -8.57
CA ILE A 244 -1.34 -10.17 -7.82
C ILE A 244 -2.22 -11.24 -8.49
N PHE A 245 -2.20 -11.33 -9.82
CA PHE A 245 -2.92 -12.37 -10.57
C PHE A 245 -2.20 -13.72 -10.55
N ALA A 246 -0.86 -13.72 -10.45
CA ALA A 246 -0.10 -14.94 -10.18
C ALA A 246 -0.43 -15.50 -8.79
N ILE A 247 -0.52 -14.65 -7.77
CA ILE A 247 -0.98 -15.05 -6.42
C ILE A 247 -2.39 -15.63 -6.50
N ALA A 248 -3.31 -14.97 -7.24
CA ALA A 248 -4.65 -15.48 -7.45
C ALA A 248 -4.65 -16.85 -8.14
N GLN A 249 -3.87 -17.05 -9.22
CA GLN A 249 -3.74 -18.35 -9.88
C GLN A 249 -3.24 -19.42 -8.90
N ALA A 250 -2.18 -19.13 -8.16
CA ALA A 250 -1.61 -20.09 -7.22
C ALA A 250 -2.62 -20.55 -6.15
N MET A 251 -3.43 -19.63 -5.64
CA MET A 251 -4.45 -19.93 -4.64
C MET A 251 -5.68 -20.64 -5.22
N HIS A 252 -6.21 -20.18 -6.36
CA HIS A 252 -7.39 -20.78 -7.02
C HIS A 252 -7.11 -22.19 -7.54
N GLU A 253 -5.91 -22.44 -8.06
CA GLU A 253 -5.47 -23.75 -8.54
C GLU A 253 -4.90 -24.62 -7.41
N LYS A 254 -4.78 -24.08 -6.20
CA LYS A 254 -4.26 -24.76 -5.00
C LYS A 254 -2.85 -25.33 -5.23
N THR A 255 -2.03 -24.62 -6.00
CA THR A 255 -0.68 -25.06 -6.35
C THR A 255 0.36 -24.66 -5.32
N LEU A 256 0.11 -23.59 -4.55
CA LEU A 256 0.98 -23.14 -3.46
C LEU A 256 0.14 -22.82 -2.22
N SER A 257 0.66 -23.16 -1.06
CA SER A 257 0.13 -22.75 0.24
C SER A 257 0.45 -21.29 0.55
N VAL A 258 -0.27 -20.71 1.53
CA VAL A 258 0.02 -19.36 2.03
C VAL A 258 1.46 -19.21 2.54
N ALA A 259 2.01 -20.25 3.18
CA ALA A 259 3.39 -20.23 3.67
C ALA A 259 4.40 -20.18 2.51
N GLU A 260 4.20 -21.02 1.48
CA GLU A 260 5.06 -21.00 0.29
C GLU A 260 4.97 -19.67 -0.47
N LEU A 261 3.76 -19.11 -0.58
CA LEU A 261 3.56 -17.78 -1.17
C LEU A 261 4.28 -16.70 -0.36
N HIS A 262 4.20 -16.73 0.97
CA HIS A 262 4.95 -15.82 1.83
C HIS A 262 6.46 -15.98 1.63
N ASP A 263 6.98 -17.21 1.62
CA ASP A 263 8.40 -17.47 1.47
C ASP A 263 8.97 -16.95 0.16
N ILE A 264 8.19 -17.07 -0.93
CA ILE A 264 8.55 -16.59 -2.26
C ILE A 264 8.41 -15.07 -2.36
N THR A 265 7.27 -14.54 -1.92
CA THR A 265 6.89 -13.14 -2.23
C THR A 265 7.32 -12.14 -1.17
N LYS A 266 7.51 -12.62 0.07
CA LYS A 266 7.67 -11.86 1.31
C LYS A 266 6.46 -10.98 1.69
N ILE A 267 5.31 -11.17 1.03
CA ILE A 267 4.04 -10.53 1.41
C ILE A 267 3.57 -11.13 2.73
N ASP A 268 3.13 -10.29 3.67
CA ASP A 268 2.71 -10.75 5.01
C ASP A 268 1.61 -11.82 4.94
N HIS A 269 1.72 -12.81 5.83
CA HIS A 269 0.76 -13.92 5.94
C HIS A 269 -0.68 -13.43 6.09
N TRP A 270 -0.91 -12.34 6.83
CA TRP A 270 -2.24 -11.78 7.02
C TRP A 270 -2.90 -11.42 5.69
N PHE A 271 -2.19 -10.67 4.83
CA PHE A 271 -2.70 -10.27 3.52
C PHE A 271 -3.02 -11.50 2.65
N LEU A 272 -2.11 -12.48 2.62
CA LEU A 272 -2.30 -13.71 1.87
C LEU A 272 -3.48 -14.55 2.41
N ARG A 273 -3.71 -14.57 3.73
CA ARG A 273 -4.88 -15.23 4.34
C ARG A 273 -6.19 -14.53 3.98
N ARG A 274 -6.20 -13.19 3.87
CA ARG A 274 -7.39 -12.46 3.37
C ARG A 274 -7.66 -12.80 1.90
N CYS A 275 -6.62 -12.88 1.07
CA CYS A 275 -6.75 -13.36 -0.31
C CYS A 275 -7.28 -14.81 -0.38
N GLU A 276 -6.78 -15.70 0.48
CA GLU A 276 -7.27 -17.08 0.60
C GLU A 276 -8.76 -17.14 0.99
N ALA A 277 -9.24 -16.21 1.84
CA ALA A 277 -10.65 -16.11 2.20
C ALA A 277 -11.54 -15.76 1.00
N ILE A 278 -11.07 -14.88 0.10
CA ILE A 278 -11.74 -14.61 -1.19
C ILE A 278 -11.85 -15.92 -1.98
N VAL A 279 -10.73 -16.65 -2.17
CA VAL A 279 -10.76 -17.91 -2.94
C VAL A 279 -11.68 -18.96 -2.31
N LYS A 280 -11.74 -19.06 -0.99
CA LYS A 280 -12.68 -19.96 -0.30
C LYS A 280 -14.14 -19.62 -0.59
N ASN A 281 -14.50 -18.34 -0.60
CA ASN A 281 -15.85 -17.91 -0.95
C ASN A 281 -16.17 -18.22 -2.43
N TRP A 282 -15.20 -18.05 -3.33
CA TRP A 282 -15.34 -18.47 -4.73
C TRP A 282 -15.59 -19.97 -4.89
N ASP A 283 -14.83 -20.81 -4.19
CA ASP A 283 -14.96 -22.27 -4.28
C ASP A 283 -16.37 -22.76 -3.89
N VAL A 284 -17.04 -22.06 -2.96
CA VAL A 284 -18.45 -22.34 -2.61
C VAL A 284 -19.39 -22.01 -3.77
N LEU A 285 -19.14 -20.91 -4.48
CA LEU A 285 -20.05 -20.38 -5.51
C LEU A 285 -19.84 -20.98 -6.91
N LYS A 286 -18.61 -21.35 -7.28
CA LYS A 286 -18.19 -21.71 -8.65
C LYS A 286 -18.98 -22.87 -9.30
N GLY A 287 -19.69 -23.68 -8.51
CA GLY A 287 -20.50 -24.81 -8.98
C GLY A 287 -22.01 -24.66 -8.78
N MET A 288 -22.49 -23.53 -8.25
CA MET A 288 -23.91 -23.32 -7.96
C MET A 288 -24.63 -22.71 -9.17
N SER A 289 -25.87 -23.12 -9.41
CA SER A 289 -26.75 -22.38 -10.32
C SER A 289 -27.27 -21.12 -9.63
N LEU A 290 -27.66 -20.10 -10.39
CA LEU A 290 -28.17 -18.85 -9.80
C LEU A 290 -29.41 -19.10 -8.91
N ASP A 291 -30.25 -20.07 -9.27
CA ASP A 291 -31.45 -20.44 -8.51
C ASP A 291 -31.10 -21.10 -7.16
N ASP A 292 -29.90 -21.68 -7.04
CA ASP A 292 -29.42 -22.32 -5.80
C ASP A 292 -28.71 -21.32 -4.87
N VAL A 293 -28.36 -20.11 -5.35
CA VAL A 293 -27.68 -19.10 -4.54
C VAL A 293 -28.68 -18.43 -3.60
N THR A 294 -28.64 -18.84 -2.33
CA THR A 294 -29.45 -18.21 -1.28
C THR A 294 -29.11 -16.74 -1.09
N HIS A 295 -30.06 -15.97 -0.54
CA HIS A 295 -29.85 -14.57 -0.16
C HIS A 295 -28.60 -14.37 0.71
N ASP A 296 -28.36 -15.27 1.67
CA ASP A 296 -27.25 -15.13 2.62
C ASP A 296 -25.90 -15.36 1.96
N LEU A 297 -25.80 -16.35 1.05
CA LEU A 297 -24.60 -16.58 0.24
C LEU A 297 -24.32 -15.40 -0.69
N MET A 298 -25.35 -14.87 -1.34
CA MET A 298 -25.23 -13.66 -2.17
C MET A 298 -24.73 -12.49 -1.32
N LEU A 299 -25.34 -12.23 -0.17
CA LEU A 299 -24.96 -11.13 0.72
C LEU A 299 -23.50 -11.28 1.21
N GLU A 300 -23.07 -12.49 1.56
CA GLU A 300 -21.69 -12.78 1.93
C GLU A 300 -20.72 -12.49 0.78
N ALA A 301 -21.05 -12.93 -0.44
CA ALA A 301 -20.25 -12.63 -1.64
C ALA A 301 -20.13 -11.12 -1.87
N LYS A 302 -21.25 -10.37 -1.77
CA LYS A 302 -21.21 -8.90 -1.92
C LYS A 302 -20.37 -8.24 -0.83
N LYS A 303 -20.46 -8.70 0.43
CA LYS A 303 -19.62 -8.21 1.55
C LYS A 303 -18.13 -8.53 1.37
N ASN A 304 -17.81 -9.62 0.67
CA ASN A 304 -16.43 -9.94 0.29
C ASN A 304 -15.96 -9.18 -0.96
N GLY A 305 -16.80 -8.33 -1.56
CA GLY A 305 -16.44 -7.46 -2.68
C GLY A 305 -16.63 -8.05 -4.06
N TYR A 306 -17.33 -9.17 -4.22
CA TYR A 306 -17.64 -9.72 -5.55
C TYR A 306 -18.50 -8.75 -6.36
N SER A 307 -18.17 -8.58 -7.64
CA SER A 307 -19.10 -7.94 -8.59
C SER A 307 -20.32 -8.83 -8.81
N ASP A 308 -21.33 -8.29 -9.48
CA ASP A 308 -22.39 -9.13 -10.08
C ASP A 308 -21.77 -10.02 -11.17
#